data_AF-A0A8H5F6W2-F1
#
_entry.id   AF-A0A8H5F6W2-F1
#
_cell.length_a   1.000
_cell.length_b   1.000
_cell.length_c   1.000
_cell.angle_alpha   90.00
_cell.angle_beta   90.00
_cell.angle_gamma   90.00
#
_symmetry.space_group_name_H-M   'P 1'
#
loop_
_entity.id
_entity.type
_entity.pdbx_description
1 polymer ?
#
loop_
_entity_poly.entity_id
_entity_poly.type
_entity_poly.pdbx_seq_one_letter_code
_entity_poly.pdbx_strand_id
1 'polypeptide(L)'
;MPAPEPVVYRHEPHAVLPPELVDSLNQVYFLHRLATEPEKLVPPGKTMLSMMIHSQMKKEKSNQDQSEVLLERVQEVAHRAFWNEAIESLSSALPSVQLPRLKRLYSDLAEALTPLFPPNHKAILSLEAHLPPTSSPLHSALIFLKELLLVLRGRCAPIRDKEIDQLYTKLDEWRDPVGQPPMESSTSQLAVLVVDTIRELVSLAESMKADLNAAVIGSMGEQEVKGYVLHEAKSKERDLIIDLWDARQEPTGQALREQWRSWVALLPAQMEAPFSPVESDRRWILRLMAQLAANTPITCELPSSLYEGSLRSDAPSNTLPPHFFFVAPKLLYAQNYLQAVTIAASLRSLTRLPAPSSSPGSTLEHNFMERIWALLKSEIDEDANANGVSNEFGSTKLINLSDEVIRARRLTITSGDVHAGEESRLREAVDRTLRFQDPVFQLLHRRLSESLTKQVLEYMSGEQLSRQKAGMPVSMKTGRTIGENRPGKRVALPDHPGSSSRSEGATAAVVVKGFEEPVLVDAVGGVFRELLQSVTWVERVWGDMV
;
A
#
# COMPACT_ATOMS: atom_id res chain seq x y z
N MET A 1 0.24 -10.17 -19.41
CA MET A 1 -0.50 -9.42 -18.39
C MET A 1 -0.60 -8.01 -18.93
N PRO A 2 -1.80 -7.43 -19.05
CA PRO A 2 -1.91 -6.01 -19.37
C PRO A 2 -1.07 -5.23 -18.34
N ALA A 3 -0.37 -4.18 -18.79
CA ALA A 3 0.29 -3.25 -17.88
C ALA A 3 -0.74 -2.76 -16.84
N PRO A 4 -0.35 -2.54 -15.57
CA PRO A 4 -1.26 -1.92 -14.62
C PRO A 4 -1.73 -0.59 -15.23
N GLU A 5 -3.02 -0.51 -15.56
CA GLU A 5 -3.60 0.71 -16.11
C GLU A 5 -3.36 1.86 -15.12
N PRO A 6 -2.99 3.06 -15.59
CA PRO A 6 -2.63 4.17 -14.72
C PRO A 6 -3.87 4.68 -13.98
N VAL A 7 -4.07 4.20 -12.74
CA VAL A 7 -5.31 4.45 -11.97
C VAL A 7 -5.36 5.87 -11.35
N VAL A 8 -4.29 6.66 -11.40
CA VAL A 8 -4.19 7.88 -10.58
C VAL A 8 -4.64 9.19 -11.28
N TYR A 9 -4.88 9.21 -12.60
CA TYR A 9 -5.10 10.51 -13.28
C TYR A 9 -6.56 10.94 -13.39
N ARG A 10 -7.07 11.57 -12.32
CA ARG A 10 -8.26 12.45 -12.34
C ARG A 10 -7.90 13.93 -12.10
N HIS A 11 -6.73 14.38 -12.57
CA HIS A 11 -6.45 15.81 -12.69
C HIS A 11 -6.52 16.21 -14.16
N GLU A 12 -7.04 17.41 -14.40
CA GLU A 12 -7.38 17.97 -15.71
C GLU A 12 -6.33 17.69 -16.82
N PRO A 13 -6.75 17.63 -18.09
CA PRO A 13 -5.91 17.21 -19.24
C PRO A 13 -4.73 18.16 -19.59
N HIS A 14 -4.25 18.98 -18.65
CA HIS A 14 -3.32 20.07 -18.90
C HIS A 14 -1.98 20.00 -18.18
N ALA A 15 -1.66 18.91 -17.48
CA ALA A 15 -0.36 18.77 -16.83
C ALA A 15 0.35 17.46 -17.17
N VAL A 16 1.43 17.58 -17.94
CA VAL A 16 2.35 16.47 -18.22
C VAL A 16 3.26 16.32 -16.99
N LEU A 17 2.95 15.38 -16.10
CA LEU A 17 3.85 15.03 -15.00
C LEU A 17 5.09 14.27 -15.52
N PRO A 18 6.25 14.38 -14.86
CA PRO A 18 7.45 13.62 -15.24
C PRO A 18 7.17 12.10 -15.24
N PRO A 19 7.63 11.35 -16.25
CA PRO A 19 7.33 9.92 -16.37
C PRO A 19 7.84 9.10 -15.18
N GLU A 20 9.01 9.45 -14.63
CA GLU A 20 9.60 8.80 -13.46
C GLU A 20 8.70 8.93 -12.21
N LEU A 21 8.05 10.09 -12.06
CA LEU A 21 7.12 10.32 -10.97
C LEU A 21 5.83 9.52 -11.17
N VAL A 22 5.35 9.42 -12.41
CA VAL A 22 4.18 8.59 -12.77
C VAL A 22 4.43 7.12 -12.43
N ASP A 23 5.60 6.60 -12.79
CA ASP A 23 5.99 5.22 -12.50
C ASP A 23 6.10 4.98 -11.00
N SER A 24 6.69 5.92 -10.26
CA SER A 24 6.78 5.86 -8.80
C SER A 24 5.40 5.87 -8.13
N LEU A 25 4.51 6.78 -8.56
CA LEU A 25 3.13 6.86 -8.06
C LEU A 25 2.36 5.57 -8.35
N ASN A 26 2.47 5.03 -9.56
CA ASN A 26 1.81 3.77 -9.95
C ASN A 26 2.33 2.59 -9.12
N GLN A 27 3.65 2.52 -8.89
CA GLN A 27 4.25 1.47 -8.08
C GLN A 27 3.74 1.51 -6.63
N VAL A 28 3.74 2.69 -6.02
CA VAL A 28 3.27 2.85 -4.63
C VAL A 28 1.77 2.59 -4.52
N TYR A 29 0.97 3.07 -5.49
CA TYR A 29 -0.46 2.78 -5.53
C TYR A 29 -0.76 1.29 -5.69
N PHE A 30 0.02 0.58 -6.52
CA PHE A 30 -0.08 -0.87 -6.65
C PHE A 30 0.22 -1.57 -5.32
N LEU A 31 1.28 -1.17 -4.60
CA LEU A 31 1.60 -1.71 -3.29
C LEU A 31 0.51 -1.41 -2.25
N HIS A 32 -0.03 -0.19 -2.25
CA HIS A 32 -1.17 0.20 -1.42
C HIS A 32 -2.39 -0.71 -1.68
N ARG A 33 -2.75 -0.94 -2.94
CA ARG A 33 -3.85 -1.85 -3.30
C ARG A 33 -3.54 -3.30 -2.95
N LEU A 34 -2.30 -3.75 -3.10
CA LEU A 34 -1.89 -5.11 -2.74
C LEU A 34 -1.98 -5.34 -1.23
N ALA A 35 -1.66 -4.32 -0.43
CA ALA A 35 -1.74 -4.37 1.02
C ALA A 35 -3.18 -4.29 1.55
N THR A 36 -4.05 -3.51 0.89
CA THR A 36 -5.43 -3.28 1.36
C THR A 36 -6.46 -4.23 0.76
N GLU A 37 -6.30 -4.61 -0.51
CA GLU A 37 -7.25 -5.43 -1.27
C GLU A 37 -6.52 -6.50 -2.11
N PRO A 38 -5.80 -7.44 -1.47
CA PRO A 38 -5.06 -8.46 -2.19
C PRO A 38 -5.97 -9.33 -3.08
N GLU A 39 -7.23 -9.54 -2.68
CA GLU A 39 -8.19 -10.39 -3.40
C GLU A 39 -8.59 -9.83 -4.78
N LYS A 40 -8.54 -8.49 -4.96
CA LYS A 40 -8.88 -7.88 -6.24
C LYS A 40 -7.72 -7.93 -7.25
N LEU A 41 -6.48 -8.07 -6.77
CA LEU A 41 -5.28 -8.06 -7.61
C LEU A 41 -4.69 -9.45 -7.85
N VAL A 42 -4.79 -10.34 -6.86
CA VAL A 42 -4.24 -11.69 -6.96
C VAL A 42 -5.26 -12.57 -7.69
N PRO A 43 -4.87 -13.25 -8.80
CA PRO A 43 -5.78 -14.15 -9.50
C PRO A 43 -6.33 -15.24 -8.57
N PRO A 44 -7.60 -15.66 -8.72
CA PRO A 44 -8.18 -16.67 -7.86
C PRO A 44 -7.35 -17.96 -7.90
N GLY A 45 -7.04 -18.50 -6.71
CA GLY A 45 -6.22 -19.71 -6.55
C GLY A 45 -4.71 -19.48 -6.55
N LYS A 46 -4.21 -18.24 -6.73
CA LYS A 46 -2.80 -17.90 -6.51
C LYS A 46 -2.62 -17.24 -5.15
N THR A 47 -1.45 -17.46 -4.55
CA THR A 47 -1.06 -16.78 -3.30
C THR A 47 -0.16 -15.59 -3.62
N MET A 48 -0.14 -14.59 -2.73
CA MET A 48 0.76 -13.43 -2.83
C MET A 48 2.24 -13.87 -2.90
N LEU A 49 2.60 -14.90 -2.12
CA LEU A 49 3.93 -15.52 -2.14
C LEU A 49 4.28 -16.10 -3.51
N SER A 50 3.34 -16.80 -4.17
CA SER A 50 3.54 -17.28 -5.55
C SER A 50 3.80 -16.12 -6.51
N MET A 51 3.08 -15.00 -6.37
CA MET A 51 3.33 -13.81 -7.20
C MET A 51 4.70 -13.17 -6.95
N MET A 52 5.16 -13.08 -5.71
CA MET A 52 6.48 -12.54 -5.37
C MET A 52 7.63 -13.43 -5.87
N ILE A 53 7.51 -14.75 -5.73
CA ILE A 53 8.50 -15.69 -6.25
C ILE A 53 8.56 -15.58 -7.78
N HIS A 54 7.40 -15.51 -8.45
CA HIS A 54 7.35 -15.37 -9.90
C HIS A 54 7.80 -13.99 -10.40
N SER A 55 7.62 -12.91 -9.64
CA SER A 55 8.11 -11.59 -10.03
C SER A 55 9.63 -11.54 -10.00
N GLN A 56 10.27 -12.17 -9.00
CA GLN A 56 11.73 -12.29 -8.96
C GLN A 56 12.26 -13.12 -10.13
N MET A 57 11.64 -14.28 -10.42
CA MET A 57 12.04 -15.11 -11.57
C MET A 57 11.77 -14.45 -12.93
N LYS A 58 10.79 -13.54 -13.02
CA LYS A 58 10.46 -12.82 -14.25
C LYS A 58 11.37 -11.61 -14.48
N LYS A 59 11.85 -10.96 -13.41
CA LYS A 59 12.82 -9.86 -13.50
C LYS A 59 14.11 -10.28 -14.23
N GLU A 60 14.47 -11.57 -14.16
CA GLU A 60 15.59 -12.15 -14.93
C GLU A 60 15.28 -12.40 -16.42
N LYS A 61 14.00 -12.39 -16.83
CA LYS A 61 13.57 -12.83 -18.17
C LYS A 61 12.88 -11.76 -19.02
N SER A 62 12.41 -10.65 -18.46
CA SER A 62 11.54 -9.70 -19.18
C SER A 62 12.20 -8.42 -19.68
N ASN A 63 13.52 -8.30 -19.64
CA ASN A 63 14.22 -7.06 -19.96
C ASN A 63 14.94 -7.16 -21.32
N GLN A 64 14.16 -7.01 -22.39
CA GLN A 64 14.66 -6.75 -23.75
C GLN A 64 13.88 -5.57 -24.35
N ASP A 65 13.89 -4.42 -23.67
CA ASP A 65 13.55 -3.16 -24.31
C ASP A 65 14.82 -2.49 -24.83
N GLN A 66 14.74 -1.88 -26.01
CA GLN A 66 15.90 -1.28 -26.71
C GLN A 66 16.61 -0.19 -25.88
N SER A 67 15.91 0.44 -24.94
CA SER A 67 16.48 1.42 -24.00
C SER A 67 17.38 0.76 -22.94
N GLU A 68 17.00 -0.42 -22.43
CA GLU A 68 17.84 -1.16 -21.48
C GLU A 68 19.09 -1.72 -22.15
N VAL A 69 19.01 -2.11 -23.42
CA VAL A 69 20.19 -2.56 -24.19
C VAL A 69 21.24 -1.44 -24.31
N LEU A 70 20.80 -0.19 -24.44
CA LEU A 70 21.73 0.95 -24.47
C LEU A 70 22.31 1.23 -23.08
N LEU A 71 21.49 1.20 -22.03
CA LEU A 71 21.96 1.36 -20.65
C LEU A 71 22.94 0.25 -20.26
N GLU A 72 22.65 -1.00 -20.62
CA GLU A 72 23.50 -2.16 -20.38
C GLU A 72 24.84 -2.01 -21.10
N ARG A 73 24.86 -1.56 -22.36
CA ARG A 73 26.13 -1.27 -23.08
C ARG A 73 26.92 -0.14 -22.43
N VAL A 74 26.25 0.93 -22.02
CA VAL A 74 26.92 2.05 -21.32
C VAL A 74 27.47 1.57 -19.99
N GLN A 75 26.72 0.75 -19.25
CA GLN A 75 27.13 0.16 -17.99
C GLN A 75 28.29 -0.82 -18.17
N GLU A 76 28.28 -1.66 -19.20
CA GLU A 76 29.39 -2.55 -19.55
C GLU A 76 30.67 -1.76 -19.87
N VAL A 77 30.56 -0.69 -20.66
CA VAL A 77 31.70 0.17 -20.98
C VAL A 77 32.21 0.88 -19.73
N ALA A 78 31.32 1.41 -18.90
CA ALA A 78 31.67 2.08 -17.64
C ALA A 78 32.32 1.10 -16.64
N HIS A 79 31.75 -0.09 -16.45
CA HIS A 79 32.32 -1.14 -15.61
C HIS A 79 33.69 -1.58 -16.12
N ARG A 80 33.83 -1.79 -17.43
CA ARG A 80 35.11 -2.17 -18.03
C ARG A 80 36.16 -1.06 -17.84
N ALA A 81 35.78 0.20 -18.05
CA ALA A 81 36.66 1.34 -17.81
C ALA A 81 37.09 1.42 -16.34
N PHE A 82 36.14 1.25 -15.40
CA PHE A 82 36.41 1.23 -13.96
C PHE A 82 37.40 0.13 -13.57
N TRP A 83 37.21 -1.10 -14.06
CA TRP A 83 38.10 -2.21 -13.73
C TRP A 83 39.48 -2.07 -14.37
N ASN A 84 39.57 -1.56 -15.60
CA ASN A 84 40.84 -1.27 -16.25
C ASN A 84 41.62 -0.18 -15.49
N GLU A 85 40.96 0.91 -15.09
CA GLU A 85 41.55 1.96 -14.27
C GLU A 85 42.05 1.40 -12.92
N ALA A 86 41.31 0.47 -12.31
CA ALA A 86 41.73 -0.21 -11.08
C ALA A 86 43.02 -1.02 -11.30
N ILE A 87 43.10 -1.79 -12.39
CA ILE A 87 44.28 -2.59 -12.73
C ILE A 87 45.49 -1.70 -13.00
N GLU A 88 45.32 -0.62 -13.76
CA GLU A 88 46.39 0.35 -14.04
C GLU A 88 46.90 1.01 -12.75
N SER A 89 45.98 1.48 -11.90
CA SER A 89 46.31 2.12 -10.63
C SER A 89 47.05 1.17 -9.68
N LEU A 90 46.59 -0.08 -9.59
CA LEU A 90 47.20 -1.11 -8.73
C LEU A 90 48.50 -1.68 -9.31
N SER A 91 48.70 -1.61 -10.62
CA SER A 91 49.95 -2.01 -11.29
C SER A 91 51.09 -1.01 -11.06
N SER A 92 50.80 0.21 -10.59
CA SER A 92 51.83 1.19 -10.26
C SER A 92 52.70 0.72 -9.08
N ALA A 93 54.02 0.91 -9.16
CA ALA A 93 54.95 0.50 -8.09
C ALA A 93 54.89 1.38 -6.83
N LEU A 94 54.05 2.43 -6.83
CA LEU A 94 53.97 3.44 -5.77
C LEU A 94 52.81 3.12 -4.80
N PRO A 95 53.08 2.81 -3.52
CA PRO A 95 52.03 2.52 -2.53
C PRO A 95 51.04 3.66 -2.33
N SER A 96 51.47 4.91 -2.57
CA SER A 96 50.63 6.11 -2.49
C SER A 96 49.48 6.14 -3.49
N VAL A 97 49.60 5.43 -4.62
CA VAL A 97 48.55 5.29 -5.63
C VAL A 97 47.72 4.02 -5.38
N GLN A 98 48.38 2.94 -4.95
CA GLN A 98 47.71 1.66 -4.69
C GLN A 98 46.74 1.72 -3.50
N LEU A 99 47.15 2.32 -2.37
CA LEU A 99 46.35 2.31 -1.14
C LEU A 99 44.99 3.03 -1.27
N PRO A 100 44.89 4.24 -1.87
CA PRO A 100 43.59 4.89 -2.06
C PRO A 100 42.65 4.09 -2.96
N ARG A 101 43.17 3.46 -4.04
CA ARG A 101 42.35 2.65 -4.95
C ARG A 101 41.87 1.39 -4.26
N LEU A 102 42.74 0.71 -3.51
CA LEU A 102 42.40 -0.50 -2.77
C LEU A 102 41.36 -0.22 -1.67
N LYS A 103 41.46 0.94 -1.01
CA LYS A 103 40.44 1.40 -0.04
C LYS A 103 39.05 1.55 -0.68
N ARG A 104 38.96 2.11 -1.90
CA ARG A 104 37.68 2.22 -2.63
C ARG A 104 37.13 0.84 -2.98
N LEU A 105 37.98 -0.05 -3.49
CA LEU A 105 37.54 -1.43 -3.78
C LEU A 105 37.05 -2.17 -2.52
N TYR A 106 37.64 -1.88 -1.36
CA TYR A 106 37.18 -2.44 -0.10
C TYR A 106 35.86 -1.83 0.38
N SER A 107 35.60 -0.54 0.15
CA SER A 107 34.29 0.05 0.42
C SER A 107 33.22 -0.54 -0.48
N ASP A 108 33.51 -0.72 -1.78
CA ASP A 108 32.57 -1.32 -2.73
C ASP A 108 32.26 -2.77 -2.33
N LEU A 109 33.29 -3.51 -1.88
CA LEU A 109 33.14 -4.87 -1.37
C LEU A 109 32.37 -4.90 -0.03
N ALA A 110 32.58 -3.92 0.86
CA ALA A 110 31.83 -3.79 2.10
C ALA A 110 30.35 -3.54 1.81
N GLU A 111 30.03 -2.63 0.90
CA GLU A 111 28.65 -2.36 0.46
C GLU A 111 28.00 -3.62 -0.14
N ALA A 112 28.73 -4.34 -1.00
CA ALA A 112 28.26 -5.59 -1.58
C ALA A 112 28.02 -6.68 -0.52
N LEU A 113 28.86 -6.77 0.52
CA LEU A 113 28.79 -7.81 1.53
C LEU A 113 27.89 -7.47 2.73
N THR A 114 27.61 -6.20 2.98
CA THR A 114 26.80 -5.71 4.10
C THR A 114 25.48 -6.48 4.29
N PRO A 115 24.65 -6.73 3.25
CA PRO A 115 23.39 -7.44 3.44
C PRO A 115 23.54 -8.94 3.77
N LEU A 116 24.72 -9.53 3.57
CA LEU A 116 24.99 -10.94 3.84
C LEU A 116 25.45 -11.20 5.29
N PHE A 117 25.90 -10.16 5.98
CA PHE A 117 26.45 -10.26 7.32
C PHE A 117 25.65 -9.42 8.32
N PRO A 118 25.62 -9.79 9.61
CA PRO A 118 25.02 -8.95 10.64
C PRO A 118 25.82 -7.64 10.80
N PRO A 119 25.17 -6.54 11.26
CA PRO A 119 25.74 -5.18 11.26
C PRO A 119 26.99 -4.97 12.15
N ASN A 120 27.47 -6.00 12.87
CA ASN A 120 28.68 -5.95 13.71
C ASN A 120 29.65 -7.11 13.40
N HIS A 121 29.59 -7.69 12.20
CA HIS A 121 30.46 -8.78 11.84
C HIS A 121 31.91 -8.30 11.68
N LYS A 122 32.87 -9.05 12.24
CA LYS A 122 34.30 -8.68 12.22
C LYS A 122 34.83 -8.43 10.80
N ALA A 123 34.36 -9.18 9.81
CA ALA A 123 34.78 -9.00 8.41
C ALA A 123 34.35 -7.65 7.81
N ILE A 124 33.14 -7.15 8.12
CA ILE A 124 32.70 -5.82 7.67
C ILE A 124 33.54 -4.75 8.38
N LEU A 125 33.71 -4.88 9.70
CA LEU A 125 34.52 -3.94 10.48
C LEU A 125 35.98 -3.89 9.98
N SER A 126 36.52 -5.03 9.52
CA SER A 126 37.86 -5.09 8.92
C SER A 126 37.93 -4.49 7.52
N LEU A 127 36.84 -4.54 6.72
CA LEU A 127 36.75 -3.87 5.42
C LEU A 127 36.66 -2.33 5.56
N GLU A 128 35.93 -1.87 6.58
CA GLU A 128 35.74 -0.44 6.86
C GLU A 128 36.93 0.18 7.63
N ALA A 129 37.73 -0.65 8.31
CA ALA A 129 38.92 -0.21 9.01
C ALA A 129 40.02 0.31 8.07
N HIS A 130 40.87 1.18 8.59
CA HIS A 130 42.03 1.68 7.84
C HIS A 130 43.00 0.54 7.51
N LEU A 131 43.38 0.44 6.23
CA LEU A 131 44.42 -0.48 5.76
C LEU A 131 45.69 -0.32 6.60
N PRO A 132 46.28 -1.42 7.09
CA PRO A 132 47.53 -1.33 7.85
C PRO A 132 48.64 -0.73 6.96
N PRO A 133 49.52 0.13 7.51
CA PRO A 133 50.67 0.64 6.76
C PRO A 133 51.61 -0.54 6.47
N THR A 134 51.61 -1.01 5.22
CA THR A 134 52.41 -2.16 4.77
C THR A 134 53.31 -1.76 3.62
N SER A 135 54.50 -2.37 3.56
CA SER A 135 55.46 -2.17 2.46
C SER A 135 55.04 -2.88 1.16
N SER A 136 54.06 -3.79 1.23
CA SER A 136 53.51 -4.57 0.11
C SER A 136 51.98 -4.67 0.22
N PRO A 137 51.23 -3.62 -0.18
CA PRO A 137 49.78 -3.56 0.01
C PRO A 137 49.03 -4.66 -0.74
N LEU A 138 49.51 -5.09 -1.92
CA LEU A 138 48.88 -6.15 -2.71
C LEU A 138 48.97 -7.53 -2.06
N HIS A 139 50.12 -7.89 -1.48
CA HIS A 139 50.29 -9.17 -0.76
C HIS A 139 49.43 -9.21 0.51
N SER A 140 49.32 -8.08 1.21
CA SER A 140 48.44 -7.95 2.37
C SER A 140 46.97 -8.09 1.98
N ALA A 141 46.58 -7.50 0.84
CA ALA A 141 45.23 -7.66 0.29
C ALA A 141 44.91 -9.11 -0.08
N LEU A 142 45.87 -9.84 -0.64
CA LEU A 142 45.70 -11.26 -0.98
C LEU A 142 45.36 -12.10 0.27
N ILE A 143 46.10 -11.92 1.37
CA ILE A 143 45.84 -12.62 2.65
C ILE A 143 44.44 -12.27 3.15
N PHE A 144 44.09 -10.99 3.12
CA PHE A 144 42.78 -10.53 3.57
C PHE A 144 41.62 -11.10 2.73
N LEU A 145 41.76 -11.17 1.41
CA LEU A 145 40.76 -11.78 0.52
C LEU A 145 40.61 -13.28 0.78
N LYS A 146 41.71 -14.00 1.10
CA LYS A 146 41.63 -15.41 1.54
C LYS A 146 40.84 -15.56 2.84
N GLU A 147 41.09 -14.72 3.83
CA GLU A 147 40.33 -14.72 5.09
C GLU A 147 38.85 -14.41 4.85
N LEU A 148 38.56 -13.45 3.98
CA LEU A 148 37.19 -13.06 3.61
C LEU A 148 36.44 -14.21 2.92
N LEU A 149 37.09 -14.94 2.01
CA LEU A 149 36.50 -16.12 1.36
C LEU A 149 36.19 -17.24 2.35
N LEU A 150 37.05 -17.48 3.34
CA LEU A 150 36.78 -18.46 4.40
C LEU A 150 35.60 -18.04 5.28
N VAL A 151 35.51 -16.74 5.60
CA VAL A 151 34.37 -16.18 6.33
C VAL A 151 33.07 -16.30 5.53
N LEU A 152 33.13 -16.02 4.23
CA LEU A 152 31.99 -16.20 3.31
C LEU A 152 31.55 -17.65 3.30
N ARG A 153 32.48 -18.60 3.11
CA ARG A 153 32.18 -20.05 3.12
C ARG A 153 31.43 -20.48 4.38
N GLY A 154 31.76 -19.93 5.55
CA GLY A 154 31.08 -20.24 6.80
C GLY A 154 29.62 -19.76 6.89
N ARG A 155 29.17 -18.90 5.97
CA ARG A 155 27.81 -18.33 5.90
C ARG A 155 27.04 -18.73 4.65
N CYS A 156 27.74 -19.15 3.61
CA CYS A 156 27.14 -19.52 2.33
C CYS A 156 26.28 -20.78 2.42
N ALA A 157 25.31 -20.88 1.50
CA ALA A 157 24.67 -22.14 1.20
C ALA A 157 25.66 -23.09 0.50
N PRO A 158 25.61 -24.42 0.76
CA PRO A 158 26.53 -25.39 0.18
C PRO A 158 26.60 -25.40 -1.36
N ILE A 159 25.59 -24.84 -2.03
CA ILE A 159 25.52 -24.73 -3.48
C ILE A 159 26.61 -23.82 -4.07
N ARG A 160 27.09 -22.83 -3.32
CA ARG A 160 28.11 -21.85 -3.75
C ARG A 160 29.53 -22.19 -3.30
N ASP A 161 29.71 -23.21 -2.46
CA ASP A 161 31.03 -23.60 -1.93
C ASP A 161 32.04 -23.90 -3.04
N LYS A 162 31.59 -24.45 -4.18
CA LYS A 162 32.45 -24.73 -5.33
C LYS A 162 33.06 -23.46 -5.94
N GLU A 163 32.28 -22.39 -6.04
CA GLU A 163 32.74 -21.11 -6.60
C GLU A 163 33.75 -20.46 -5.64
N ILE A 164 33.49 -20.54 -4.33
CA ILE A 164 34.40 -20.04 -3.29
C ILE A 164 35.71 -20.85 -3.27
N ASP A 165 35.63 -22.17 -3.38
CA ASP A 165 36.81 -23.04 -3.39
C ASP A 165 37.66 -22.81 -4.66
N GLN A 166 37.04 -22.50 -5.80
CA GLN A 166 37.75 -22.08 -7.02
C GLN A 166 38.48 -20.74 -6.83
N LEU A 167 37.82 -19.76 -6.20
CA LEU A 167 38.45 -18.48 -5.88
C LEU A 167 39.61 -18.62 -4.89
N TYR A 168 39.40 -19.43 -3.87
CA TYR A 168 40.41 -19.71 -2.85
C TYR A 168 41.63 -20.41 -3.46
N THR A 169 41.42 -21.42 -4.29
CA THR A 169 42.51 -22.13 -4.99
C THR A 169 43.26 -21.22 -5.96
N LYS A 170 42.58 -20.35 -6.72
CA LYS A 170 43.23 -19.32 -7.56
C LYS A 170 44.17 -18.41 -6.75
N LEU A 171 43.75 -18.00 -5.54
CA LEU A 171 44.56 -17.17 -4.64
C LEU A 171 45.68 -17.95 -3.95
N ASP A 172 45.51 -19.25 -3.73
CA ASP A 172 46.49 -20.11 -3.06
C ASP A 172 47.59 -20.63 -3.98
N GLU A 173 47.23 -20.89 -5.24
CA GLU A 173 48.17 -21.29 -6.29
C GLU A 173 49.05 -20.12 -6.77
N TRP A 174 48.74 -18.87 -6.38
CA TRP A 174 49.57 -17.72 -6.70
C TRP A 174 50.99 -17.91 -6.14
N ARG A 175 51.95 -18.04 -7.05
CA ARG A 175 53.38 -17.99 -6.75
C ARG A 175 53.94 -16.74 -7.40
N ASP A 176 54.68 -15.95 -6.62
CA ASP A 176 55.44 -14.84 -7.18
C ASP A 176 56.34 -15.39 -8.32
N PRO A 177 56.28 -14.81 -9.53
CA PRO A 177 57.13 -15.23 -10.64
C PRO A 177 58.58 -14.82 -10.33
N VAL A 178 59.27 -15.66 -9.57
CA VAL A 178 60.68 -15.48 -9.23
C VAL A 178 61.51 -15.70 -10.49
N GLY A 179 61.98 -14.62 -11.12
CA GLY A 179 63.09 -14.69 -12.09
C GLY A 179 62.86 -14.16 -13.50
N GLN A 180 61.72 -13.52 -13.82
CA GLN A 180 61.57 -12.82 -15.11
C GLN A 180 61.91 -11.34 -14.97
N PRO A 181 62.84 -10.79 -15.78
CA PRO A 181 63.15 -9.36 -15.75
C PRO A 181 61.90 -8.56 -16.17
N PRO A 182 61.65 -7.40 -15.52
CA PRO A 182 60.49 -6.58 -15.80
C PRO A 182 60.59 -6.05 -17.24
N MET A 183 59.76 -6.57 -18.15
CA MET A 183 59.48 -5.86 -19.39
C MET A 183 58.66 -4.62 -19.03
N GLU A 184 59.13 -3.45 -19.44
CA GLU A 184 58.71 -2.11 -18.99
C GLU A 184 57.23 -1.73 -19.27
N SER A 185 56.41 -2.67 -19.74
CA SER A 185 54.98 -2.47 -20.03
C SER A 185 54.05 -3.58 -19.54
N SER A 186 54.54 -4.54 -18.72
CA SER A 186 53.68 -5.60 -18.20
C SER A 186 52.88 -5.13 -16.99
N THR A 187 51.57 -4.99 -17.13
CA THR A 187 50.60 -4.90 -16.02
C THR A 187 50.95 -5.93 -14.95
N SER A 188 50.95 -5.52 -13.68
CA SER A 188 51.28 -6.43 -12.57
C SER A 188 50.26 -7.56 -12.54
N GLN A 189 50.70 -8.79 -12.81
CA GLN A 189 49.82 -9.97 -12.79
C GLN A 189 49.12 -10.14 -11.44
N LEU A 190 49.77 -9.74 -10.34
CA LEU A 190 49.19 -9.71 -9.00
C LEU A 190 48.05 -8.68 -8.89
N ALA A 191 48.21 -7.50 -9.49
CA ALA A 191 47.15 -6.49 -9.50
C ALA A 191 45.93 -6.98 -10.29
N VAL A 192 46.14 -7.66 -11.41
CA VAL A 192 45.06 -8.31 -12.19
C VAL A 192 44.34 -9.36 -11.35
N LEU A 193 45.08 -10.25 -10.68
CA LEU A 193 44.50 -11.28 -9.80
C LEU A 193 43.66 -10.69 -8.65
N VAL A 194 44.17 -9.65 -7.97
CA VAL A 194 43.44 -9.00 -6.87
C VAL A 194 42.17 -8.33 -7.39
N VAL A 195 42.22 -7.63 -8.52
CA VAL A 195 41.03 -6.99 -9.10
C VAL A 195 40.01 -8.03 -9.58
N ASP A 196 40.46 -9.08 -10.26
CA ASP A 196 39.58 -10.15 -10.76
C ASP A 196 38.90 -10.89 -9.60
N THR A 197 39.61 -11.15 -8.51
CA THR A 197 39.04 -11.80 -7.32
C THR A 197 38.05 -10.90 -6.58
N ILE A 198 38.29 -9.59 -6.48
CA ILE A 198 37.30 -8.64 -5.95
C ILE A 198 36.06 -8.59 -6.85
N ARG A 199 36.23 -8.55 -8.19
CA ARG A 199 35.12 -8.58 -9.14
C ARG A 199 34.28 -9.87 -9.00
N GLU A 200 34.94 -11.03 -8.95
CA GLU A 200 34.28 -12.32 -8.76
C GLU A 200 33.59 -12.39 -7.37
N LEU A 201 34.18 -11.83 -6.32
CA LEU A 201 33.56 -11.72 -4.99
C LEU A 201 32.31 -10.84 -4.98
N VAL A 202 32.31 -9.71 -5.67
CA VAL A 202 31.12 -8.85 -5.80
C VAL A 202 30.02 -9.59 -6.56
N SER A 203 30.36 -10.26 -7.66
CA SER A 203 29.41 -11.09 -8.42
C SER A 203 28.84 -12.25 -7.59
N LEU A 204 29.68 -12.89 -6.78
CA LEU A 204 29.28 -13.93 -5.84
C LEU A 204 28.36 -13.37 -4.76
N ALA A 205 28.66 -12.19 -4.22
CA ALA A 205 27.84 -11.52 -3.22
C ALA A 205 26.43 -11.23 -3.75
N GLU A 206 26.31 -10.71 -4.97
CA GLU A 206 25.00 -10.48 -5.62
C GLU A 206 24.23 -11.80 -5.81
N SER A 207 24.91 -12.86 -6.26
CA SER A 207 24.30 -14.19 -6.39
C SER A 207 23.81 -14.72 -5.04
N MET A 208 24.61 -14.54 -3.97
CA MET A 208 24.23 -14.92 -2.62
C MET A 208 23.09 -14.08 -2.06
N LYS A 209 23.00 -12.78 -2.39
CA LYS A 209 21.85 -11.94 -2.02
C LYS A 209 20.58 -12.45 -2.68
N ALA A 210 20.66 -12.83 -3.96
CA ALA A 210 19.53 -13.43 -4.67
C ALA A 210 19.11 -14.76 -4.02
N ASP A 211 20.07 -15.63 -3.70
CA ASP A 211 19.82 -16.91 -3.01
C ASP A 211 19.20 -16.69 -1.61
N LEU A 212 19.72 -15.72 -0.85
CA LEU A 212 19.20 -15.37 0.48
C LEU A 212 17.79 -14.80 0.38
N ASN A 213 17.53 -13.90 -0.56
CA ASN A 213 16.20 -13.34 -0.80
C ASN A 213 15.20 -14.44 -1.20
N ALA A 214 15.61 -15.35 -2.09
CA ALA A 214 14.78 -16.48 -2.50
C ALA A 214 14.51 -17.44 -1.33
N ALA A 215 15.51 -17.71 -0.48
CA ALA A 215 15.37 -18.56 0.69
C ALA A 215 14.47 -17.91 1.76
N VAL A 216 14.67 -16.62 2.04
CA VAL A 216 13.84 -15.84 2.96
C VAL A 216 12.39 -15.87 2.48
N ILE A 217 12.13 -15.50 1.23
CA ILE A 217 10.78 -15.51 0.65
C ILE A 217 10.17 -16.91 0.64
N GLY A 218 10.95 -17.95 0.33
CA GLY A 218 10.49 -19.33 0.34
C GLY A 218 10.18 -19.89 1.73
N SER A 219 10.80 -19.33 2.78
CA SER A 219 10.56 -19.70 4.18
C SER A 219 9.42 -18.94 4.84
N MET A 220 9.02 -17.79 4.27
CA MET A 220 8.00 -16.93 4.85
C MET A 220 6.59 -17.54 4.71
N GLY A 221 5.82 -17.50 5.79
CA GLY A 221 4.39 -17.81 5.75
C GLY A 221 3.60 -16.73 5.00
N GLU A 222 2.42 -17.06 4.47
CA GLU A 222 1.59 -16.07 3.75
C GLU A 222 1.24 -14.85 4.62
N GLN A 223 1.05 -15.04 5.93
CA GLN A 223 0.80 -13.94 6.86
C GLN A 223 2.02 -13.03 7.05
N GLU A 224 3.23 -13.59 7.03
CA GLU A 224 4.48 -12.83 7.13
C GLU A 224 4.71 -12.04 5.85
N VAL A 225 4.42 -12.62 4.69
CA VAL A 225 4.45 -11.92 3.39
C VAL A 225 3.45 -10.77 3.36
N LYS A 226 2.20 -10.99 3.81
CA LYS A 226 1.21 -9.92 3.94
C LYS A 226 1.70 -8.82 4.88
N GLY A 227 2.30 -9.18 6.01
CA GLY A 227 2.89 -8.24 6.96
C GLY A 227 4.03 -7.42 6.34
N TYR A 228 4.90 -8.07 5.58
CA TYR A 228 6.01 -7.43 4.87
C TYR A 228 5.51 -6.46 3.80
N VAL A 229 4.59 -6.88 2.92
CA VAL A 229 3.99 -6.02 1.88
C VAL A 229 3.27 -4.83 2.50
N LEU A 230 2.55 -5.04 3.62
CA LEU A 230 1.89 -3.98 4.35
C LEU A 230 2.90 -2.99 4.94
N HIS A 231 4.03 -3.46 5.47
CA HIS A 231 5.09 -2.58 5.98
C HIS A 231 5.76 -1.79 4.85
N GLU A 232 6.11 -2.46 3.74
CA GLU A 232 6.72 -1.83 2.58
C GLU A 232 5.80 -0.79 1.94
N ALA A 233 4.51 -1.11 1.77
CA ALA A 233 3.52 -0.19 1.25
C ALA A 233 3.42 1.08 2.11
N LYS A 234 3.40 0.94 3.44
CA LYS A 234 3.39 2.09 4.36
C LYS A 234 4.62 2.97 4.24
N SER A 235 5.81 2.35 4.23
CA SER A 235 7.08 3.10 4.12
C SER A 235 7.11 3.88 2.83
N LYS A 236 6.89 3.21 1.69
CA LYS A 236 6.96 3.85 0.37
C LYS A 236 5.88 4.90 0.14
N GLU A 237 4.67 4.68 0.67
CA GLU A 237 3.60 5.69 0.66
C GLU A 237 4.04 6.94 1.42
N ARG A 238 4.58 6.76 2.62
CA ARG A 238 5.04 7.86 3.45
C ARG A 238 6.20 8.62 2.81
N ASP A 239 7.22 7.90 2.38
CA ASP A 239 8.43 8.46 1.78
C ASP A 239 8.06 9.28 0.54
N LEU A 240 7.22 8.73 -0.35
CA LEU A 240 6.79 9.45 -1.56
C LEU A 240 5.98 10.72 -1.24
N ILE A 241 5.08 10.69 -0.26
CA ILE A 241 4.29 11.88 0.10
C ILE A 241 5.18 12.94 0.76
N ILE A 242 6.14 12.54 1.59
CA ILE A 242 7.12 13.47 2.18
C ILE A 242 7.97 14.09 1.07
N ASP A 243 8.47 13.28 0.14
CA ASP A 243 9.28 13.77 -0.99
C ASP A 243 8.47 14.73 -1.89
N LEU A 244 7.19 14.46 -2.11
CA LEU A 244 6.36 15.30 -2.98
C LEU A 244 5.94 16.61 -2.32
N TRP A 245 5.46 16.58 -1.07
CA TRP A 245 4.89 17.76 -0.40
C TRP A 245 5.90 18.53 0.47
N ASP A 246 7.00 17.89 0.86
CA ASP A 246 7.95 18.44 1.84
C ASP A 246 9.41 18.48 1.36
N ALA A 247 9.69 18.21 0.07
CA ALA A 247 11.05 18.22 -0.51
C ALA A 247 11.85 19.51 -0.29
N ARG A 248 11.23 20.62 0.14
CA ARG A 248 11.86 21.95 0.24
C ARG A 248 11.93 22.50 1.66
N GLN A 249 11.43 21.81 2.69
CA GLN A 249 11.44 22.34 4.06
C GLN A 249 12.10 21.36 5.04
N GLU A 250 13.10 21.85 5.76
CA GLU A 250 13.60 21.20 6.96
C GLU A 250 13.01 21.90 8.20
N PRO A 251 12.52 21.15 9.21
CA PRO A 251 12.57 19.69 9.37
C PRO A 251 11.51 18.93 8.55
N THR A 252 11.89 17.76 8.03
CA THR A 252 11.02 16.86 7.25
C THR A 252 9.73 16.51 8.00
N GLY A 253 8.60 16.63 7.33
CA GLY A 253 7.25 16.36 7.82
C GLY A 253 6.57 17.53 8.55
N GLN A 254 7.16 18.74 8.59
CA GLN A 254 6.52 19.86 9.29
C GLN A 254 5.39 20.49 8.48
N ALA A 255 5.58 20.73 7.18
CA ALA A 255 4.56 21.32 6.31
C ALA A 255 3.30 20.44 6.29
N LEU A 256 3.49 19.12 6.20
CA LEU A 256 2.41 18.14 6.26
C LEU A 256 1.63 18.21 7.59
N ARG A 257 2.33 18.30 8.72
CA ARG A 257 1.69 18.44 10.05
C ARG A 257 0.89 19.73 10.19
N GLU A 258 1.39 20.84 9.66
CA GLU A 258 0.68 22.12 9.67
C GLU A 258 -0.56 22.08 8.77
N GLN A 259 -0.46 21.46 7.59
CA GLN A 259 -1.59 21.26 6.70
C GLN A 259 -2.66 20.36 7.32
N TRP A 260 -2.25 19.30 8.02
CA TRP A 260 -3.17 18.44 8.77
C TRP A 260 -3.89 19.21 9.88
N ARG A 261 -3.14 19.90 10.76
CA ARG A 261 -3.72 20.66 11.88
C ARG A 261 -4.65 21.77 11.40
N SER A 262 -4.27 22.50 10.36
CA SER A 262 -5.12 23.55 9.78
C SER A 262 -6.40 22.95 9.19
N TRP A 263 -6.33 21.82 8.50
CA TRP A 263 -7.50 21.12 7.98
C TRP A 263 -8.44 20.61 9.09
N VAL A 264 -7.90 20.04 10.19
CA VAL A 264 -8.70 19.62 11.36
C VAL A 264 -9.32 20.84 12.07
N ALA A 265 -8.61 21.96 12.16
CA ALA A 265 -9.11 23.19 12.79
C ALA A 265 -10.30 23.81 12.06
N LEU A 266 -10.54 23.48 10.78
CA LEU A 266 -11.72 23.91 10.02
C LEU A 266 -13.01 23.17 10.41
N LEU A 267 -12.98 22.26 11.39
CA LEU A 267 -14.16 21.56 11.87
C LEU A 267 -15.11 22.52 12.62
N PRO A 268 -16.36 22.72 12.15
CA PRO A 268 -17.32 23.58 12.84
C PRO A 268 -17.76 22.97 14.17
N ALA A 269 -17.79 23.77 15.23
CA ALA A 269 -18.24 23.34 16.57
C ALA A 269 -19.64 22.70 16.59
N GLN A 270 -20.51 23.09 15.64
CA GLN A 270 -21.86 22.56 15.46
C GLN A 270 -21.85 21.05 15.17
N MET A 271 -20.83 20.56 14.48
CA MET A 271 -20.69 19.15 14.12
C MET A 271 -20.08 18.29 15.23
N GLU A 272 -19.42 18.92 16.22
CA GLU A 272 -18.84 18.21 17.36
C GLU A 272 -19.87 17.96 18.48
N ALA A 273 -20.86 18.84 18.61
CA ALA A 273 -21.91 18.76 19.62
C ALA A 273 -22.59 17.38 19.76
N PRO A 274 -22.98 16.67 18.68
CA PRO A 274 -23.66 15.37 18.80
C PRO A 274 -22.75 14.21 19.25
N PHE A 275 -21.41 14.37 19.21
CA PHE A 275 -20.46 13.30 19.52
C PHE A 275 -19.64 13.54 20.79
N SER A 276 -19.76 14.73 21.41
CA SER A 276 -18.97 15.11 22.59
C SER A 276 -19.24 14.19 23.81
N PRO A 277 -18.20 13.78 24.56
CA PRO A 277 -16.78 14.15 24.42
C PRO A 277 -16.02 13.29 23.38
N VAL A 278 -15.37 13.94 22.41
CA VAL A 278 -14.47 13.29 21.44
C VAL A 278 -13.02 13.65 21.78
N GLU A 279 -12.13 12.65 21.81
CA GLU A 279 -10.70 12.84 22.02
C GLU A 279 -10.10 13.73 20.92
N SER A 280 -9.12 14.59 21.28
CA SER A 280 -8.45 15.50 20.34
C SER A 280 -7.92 14.78 19.11
N ASP A 281 -7.35 13.59 19.33
CA ASP A 281 -6.64 12.77 18.34
C ASP A 281 -7.61 12.07 17.37
N ARG A 282 -8.93 12.20 17.61
CA ARG A 282 -10.02 11.64 16.80
C ARG A 282 -10.86 12.70 16.10
N ARG A 283 -10.63 14.00 16.34
CA ARG A 283 -11.38 15.09 15.71
C ARG A 283 -11.28 15.09 14.18
N TRP A 284 -10.16 14.60 13.65
CA TRP A 284 -9.97 14.46 12.21
C TRP A 284 -10.98 13.48 11.56
N ILE A 285 -11.46 12.46 12.29
CA ILE A 285 -12.47 11.52 11.78
C ILE A 285 -13.79 12.25 11.58
N LEU A 286 -14.19 13.12 12.51
CA LEU A 286 -15.37 13.97 12.37
C LEU A 286 -15.26 14.88 11.13
N ARG A 287 -14.08 15.47 10.92
CA ARG A 287 -13.81 16.31 9.75
C ARG A 287 -13.88 15.52 8.44
N LEU A 288 -13.30 14.32 8.40
CA LEU A 288 -13.37 13.43 7.23
C LEU A 288 -14.82 13.05 6.93
N MET A 289 -15.58 12.63 7.93
CA MET A 289 -16.99 12.25 7.76
C MET A 289 -17.85 13.42 7.30
N ALA A 290 -17.56 14.64 7.77
CA ALA A 290 -18.23 15.85 7.28
C ALA A 290 -17.93 16.14 5.81
N GLN A 291 -16.70 15.90 5.36
CA GLN A 291 -16.29 16.06 3.96
C GLN A 291 -16.89 14.97 3.05
N LEU A 292 -16.94 13.72 3.51
CA LEU A 292 -17.66 12.63 2.84
C LEU A 292 -19.16 12.91 2.73
N ALA A 293 -19.72 13.59 3.72
CA ALA A 293 -21.12 13.97 3.73
C ALA A 293 -21.42 15.23 2.87
N ALA A 294 -20.41 15.89 2.31
CA ALA A 294 -20.63 17.03 1.45
C ALA A 294 -21.15 16.59 0.06
N ASN A 295 -21.85 17.51 -0.62
CA ASN A 295 -22.31 17.30 -2.00
C ASN A 295 -21.21 17.57 -3.05
N THR A 296 -20.04 18.03 -2.61
CA THR A 296 -18.89 18.28 -3.47
C THR A 296 -17.99 17.04 -3.46
N PRO A 297 -17.50 16.59 -4.63
CA PRO A 297 -16.63 15.42 -4.67
C PRO A 297 -15.35 15.70 -3.89
N ILE A 298 -14.90 14.69 -3.14
CA ILE A 298 -13.63 14.73 -2.45
C ILE A 298 -12.49 14.79 -3.48
N THR A 299 -11.56 15.72 -3.27
CA THR A 299 -10.33 15.81 -4.08
C THR A 299 -9.10 15.82 -3.18
N CYS A 300 -8.02 15.19 -3.66
CA CYS A 300 -6.69 15.34 -3.11
C CYS A 300 -5.79 15.87 -4.23
N GLU A 301 -5.33 17.10 -4.08
CA GLU A 301 -4.55 17.80 -5.11
C GLU A 301 -3.06 17.56 -4.90
N LEU A 302 -2.35 17.32 -6.00
CA LEU A 302 -0.89 17.28 -6.04
C LEU A 302 -0.30 18.67 -5.72
N PRO A 303 0.93 18.74 -5.19
CA PRO A 303 1.57 20.02 -4.85
C PRO A 303 1.59 20.97 -6.05
N SER A 304 1.18 22.22 -5.85
CA SER A 304 1.22 23.24 -6.90
C SER A 304 2.64 23.49 -7.45
N SER A 305 3.68 23.11 -6.70
CA SER A 305 5.08 23.18 -7.14
C SER A 305 5.40 22.28 -8.33
N LEU A 306 4.59 21.25 -8.58
CA LEU A 306 4.74 20.37 -9.75
C LEU A 306 4.12 20.96 -11.01
N TYR A 307 3.29 22.00 -10.87
CA TYR A 307 2.62 22.66 -11.98
C TYR A 307 3.23 24.06 -12.21
N GLU A 308 4.16 24.16 -13.15
CA GLU A 308 4.64 25.47 -13.61
C GLU A 308 3.47 26.20 -14.31
N GLY A 309 2.89 27.19 -13.62
CA GLY A 309 1.92 28.13 -14.22
C GLY A 309 0.46 28.00 -13.78
N SER A 310 0.13 27.21 -12.75
CA SER A 310 -1.25 27.15 -12.26
C SER A 310 -1.67 28.46 -11.57
N LEU A 311 -2.54 29.22 -12.24
CA LEU A 311 -3.27 30.35 -11.65
C LEU A 311 -4.10 29.79 -10.49
N ARG A 312 -3.89 30.35 -9.29
CA ARG A 312 -4.64 30.02 -8.07
C ARG A 312 -6.14 29.99 -8.35
N SER A 313 -6.68 28.81 -8.63
CA SER A 313 -8.12 28.58 -8.63
C SER A 313 -8.59 28.69 -7.19
N ASP A 314 -9.72 29.38 -6.97
CA ASP A 314 -10.40 29.42 -5.68
C ASP A 314 -10.54 27.98 -5.17
N ALA A 315 -9.91 27.69 -4.03
CA ALA A 315 -9.74 26.32 -3.55
C ALA A 315 -11.09 25.61 -3.43
N PRO A 316 -11.24 24.37 -3.93
CA PRO A 316 -12.48 23.62 -3.77
C PRO A 316 -12.77 23.42 -2.28
N SER A 317 -14.04 23.56 -1.90
CA SER A 317 -14.49 23.50 -0.50
C SER A 317 -14.30 22.13 0.17
N ASN A 318 -13.90 21.10 -0.59
CA ASN A 318 -13.80 19.71 -0.15
C ASN A 318 -12.47 19.03 -0.47
N THR A 319 -11.36 19.73 -0.24
CA THR A 319 -10.01 19.16 -0.35
C THR A 319 -9.62 18.36 0.89
N LEU A 320 -9.02 17.19 0.66
CA LEU A 320 -8.38 16.37 1.68
C LEU A 320 -6.90 16.73 1.83
N PRO A 321 -6.32 16.55 3.03
CA PRO A 321 -4.88 16.68 3.23
C PRO A 321 -4.13 15.53 2.53
N PRO A 322 -2.82 15.71 2.25
CA PRO A 322 -2.02 14.77 1.46
C PRO A 322 -1.96 13.36 2.04
N HIS A 323 -2.11 13.21 3.35
CA HIS A 323 -2.17 11.93 4.07
C HIS A 323 -3.23 10.96 3.52
N PHE A 324 -4.27 11.47 2.84
CA PHE A 324 -5.30 10.66 2.20
C PHE A 324 -5.03 10.37 0.72
N PHE A 325 -3.92 10.81 0.13
CA PHE A 325 -3.72 10.80 -1.32
C PHE A 325 -3.98 9.42 -1.96
N PHE A 326 -3.41 8.34 -1.43
CA PHE A 326 -3.62 6.98 -1.95
C PHE A 326 -4.99 6.39 -1.60
N VAL A 327 -5.62 6.90 -0.53
CA VAL A 327 -6.93 6.45 -0.05
C VAL A 327 -8.08 7.24 -0.69
N ALA A 328 -7.80 8.41 -1.28
CA ALA A 328 -8.78 9.33 -1.83
C ALA A 328 -9.71 8.67 -2.88
N PRO A 329 -9.25 7.79 -3.79
CA PRO A 329 -10.14 7.09 -4.70
C PRO A 329 -11.17 6.21 -3.97
N LYS A 330 -10.76 5.53 -2.89
CA LYS A 330 -11.67 4.72 -2.06
C LYS A 330 -12.65 5.60 -1.28
N LEU A 331 -12.20 6.75 -0.78
CA LEU A 331 -13.06 7.71 -0.09
C LEU A 331 -14.09 8.33 -1.04
N LEU A 332 -13.72 8.62 -2.29
CA LEU A 332 -14.65 9.07 -3.32
C LEU A 332 -15.65 7.98 -3.69
N TYR A 333 -15.19 6.73 -3.83
CA TYR A 333 -16.08 5.58 -4.01
C TYR A 333 -17.06 5.46 -2.83
N ALA A 334 -16.59 5.58 -1.59
CA ALA A 334 -17.42 5.57 -0.39
C ALA A 334 -18.42 6.74 -0.35
N GLN A 335 -18.03 7.94 -0.78
CA GLN A 335 -18.91 9.11 -0.91
C GLN A 335 -20.06 8.83 -1.89
N ASN A 336 -19.75 8.34 -3.09
CA ASN A 336 -20.75 7.98 -4.10
C ASN A 336 -21.67 6.85 -3.59
N TYR A 337 -21.11 5.90 -2.86
CA TYR A 337 -21.86 4.81 -2.25
C TYR A 337 -22.83 5.32 -1.15
N LEU A 338 -22.40 6.26 -0.29
CA LEU A 338 -23.28 6.90 0.70
C LEU A 338 -24.44 7.64 0.04
N GLN A 339 -24.16 8.36 -1.05
CA GLN A 339 -25.17 9.05 -1.83
C GLN A 339 -26.16 8.05 -2.43
N ALA A 340 -25.70 6.99 -3.09
CA ALA A 340 -26.55 5.95 -3.66
C ALA A 340 -27.43 5.25 -2.62
N VAL A 341 -26.87 4.89 -1.45
CA VAL A 341 -27.65 4.30 -0.35
C VAL A 341 -28.74 5.25 0.14
N THR A 342 -28.43 6.55 0.22
CA THR A 342 -29.41 7.58 0.59
C THR A 342 -30.49 7.74 -0.48
N ILE A 343 -30.12 7.76 -1.76
CA ILE A 343 -31.06 7.79 -2.90
C ILE A 343 -32.00 6.58 -2.79
N ALA A 344 -31.47 5.37 -2.66
CA ALA A 344 -32.27 4.15 -2.56
C ALA A 344 -33.26 4.20 -1.40
N ALA A 345 -32.84 4.64 -0.21
CA ALA A 345 -33.71 4.83 0.94
C ALA A 345 -34.79 5.92 0.71
N SER A 346 -34.44 7.01 0.03
CA SER A 346 -35.40 8.07 -0.32
C SER A 346 -36.46 7.57 -1.31
N LEU A 347 -36.08 6.81 -2.34
CA LEU A 347 -37.00 6.21 -3.31
C LEU A 347 -37.92 5.18 -2.65
N ARG A 348 -37.40 4.41 -1.69
CA ARG A 348 -38.21 3.49 -0.85
C ARG A 348 -39.28 4.20 -0.04
N SER A 349 -39.02 5.43 0.41
CA SER A 349 -40.00 6.24 1.13
C SER A 349 -41.13 6.76 0.22
N LEU A 350 -40.84 6.98 -1.07
CA LEU A 350 -41.82 7.45 -2.06
C LEU A 350 -42.81 6.35 -2.48
N THR A 351 -42.35 5.11 -2.60
CA THR A 351 -43.20 3.99 -3.05
C THR A 351 -44.27 3.59 -2.02
N ARG A 352 -44.09 3.94 -0.74
CA ARG A 352 -44.98 3.57 0.39
C ARG A 352 -45.33 2.08 0.39
N LEU A 353 -44.40 1.22 -0.02
CA LEU A 353 -44.57 -0.23 0.06
C LEU A 353 -44.82 -0.60 1.53
N PRO A 354 -45.70 -1.57 1.82
CA PRO A 354 -45.92 -2.04 3.18
C PRO A 354 -44.60 -2.35 3.90
N ALA A 355 -44.61 -2.28 5.23
CA ALA A 355 -43.47 -2.76 5.99
C ALA A 355 -43.33 -4.26 5.73
N PRO A 356 -42.11 -4.82 5.66
CA PRO A 356 -41.90 -6.25 5.47
C PRO A 356 -42.52 -6.98 6.67
N SER A 357 -43.77 -7.40 6.53
CA SER A 357 -44.42 -8.24 7.51
C SER A 357 -43.69 -9.58 7.48
N SER A 358 -43.48 -10.18 8.65
CA SER A 358 -42.80 -11.47 8.87
C SER A 358 -43.48 -12.68 8.20
N SER A 359 -44.37 -12.45 7.24
CA SER A 359 -44.94 -13.48 6.36
C SER A 359 -43.94 -13.77 5.24
N PRO A 360 -43.43 -15.01 5.11
CA PRO A 360 -42.37 -15.40 4.17
C PRO A 360 -42.84 -15.47 2.69
N GLY A 361 -43.76 -14.60 2.26
CA GLY A 361 -44.45 -14.67 0.97
C GLY A 361 -44.36 -13.43 0.08
N SER A 362 -43.86 -12.28 0.53
CA SER A 362 -43.76 -11.08 -0.33
C SER A 362 -42.42 -10.99 -1.04
N THR A 363 -42.20 -11.86 -2.04
CA THR A 363 -41.04 -11.83 -2.95
C THR A 363 -40.93 -10.54 -3.78
N LEU A 364 -41.99 -9.74 -3.81
CA LEU A 364 -42.10 -8.51 -4.62
C LEU A 364 -41.34 -7.32 -4.03
N GLU A 365 -41.27 -7.18 -2.69
CA GLU A 365 -40.61 -6.04 -2.03
C GLU A 365 -39.08 -6.15 -2.11
N HIS A 366 -38.54 -7.33 -1.78
CA HIS A 366 -37.11 -7.62 -1.89
C HIS A 366 -36.59 -7.38 -3.32
N ASN A 367 -37.38 -7.72 -4.34
CA ASN A 367 -37.01 -7.53 -5.74
C ASN A 367 -36.92 -6.04 -6.13
N PHE A 368 -37.72 -5.15 -5.55
CA PHE A 368 -37.62 -3.71 -5.87
C PHE A 368 -36.28 -3.12 -5.42
N MET A 369 -35.94 -3.28 -4.14
CA MET A 369 -34.70 -2.71 -3.62
C MET A 369 -33.45 -3.39 -4.14
N GLU A 370 -33.49 -4.70 -4.39
CA GLU A 370 -32.39 -5.40 -5.07
C GLU A 370 -32.11 -4.79 -6.45
N ARG A 371 -33.15 -4.45 -7.23
CA ARG A 371 -33.00 -3.85 -8.57
C ARG A 371 -32.53 -2.41 -8.52
N ILE A 372 -33.13 -1.58 -7.65
CA ILE A 372 -32.67 -0.19 -7.47
C ILE A 372 -31.21 -0.18 -7.03
N TRP A 373 -30.87 -1.03 -6.06
CA TRP A 373 -29.51 -1.16 -5.56
C TRP A 373 -28.55 -1.66 -6.64
N ALA A 374 -28.93 -2.67 -7.43
CA ALA A 374 -28.12 -3.17 -8.53
C ALA A 374 -27.84 -2.10 -9.58
N LEU A 375 -28.84 -1.28 -9.96
CA LEU A 375 -28.67 -0.17 -10.89
C LEU A 375 -27.68 0.88 -10.35
N LEU A 376 -27.89 1.32 -9.11
CA LEU A 376 -27.02 2.32 -8.49
C LEU A 376 -25.60 1.80 -8.27
N LYS A 377 -25.46 0.55 -7.83
CA LYS A 377 -24.15 -0.07 -7.62
C LYS A 377 -23.39 -0.26 -8.93
N SER A 378 -24.08 -0.68 -9.99
CA SER A 378 -23.45 -0.81 -11.32
C SER A 378 -22.91 0.53 -11.82
N GLU A 379 -23.55 1.65 -11.50
CA GLU A 379 -23.05 2.99 -11.85
C GLU A 379 -21.74 3.31 -11.14
N ILE A 380 -21.71 3.08 -9.83
CA ILE A 380 -20.51 3.36 -9.02
C ILE A 380 -19.35 2.46 -9.47
N ASP A 381 -19.64 1.18 -9.75
CA ASP A 381 -18.65 0.22 -10.22
C ASP A 381 -18.16 0.54 -11.66
N GLU A 382 -19.03 1.03 -12.54
CA GLU A 382 -18.66 1.52 -13.87
C GLU A 382 -17.78 2.78 -13.78
N ASP A 383 -18.14 3.76 -12.95
CA ASP A 383 -17.36 4.99 -12.75
C ASP A 383 -16.00 4.75 -12.09
N ALA A 384 -15.89 3.69 -11.28
CA ALA A 384 -14.63 3.29 -10.66
C ALA A 384 -13.67 2.62 -11.66
N ASN A 385 -14.20 1.97 -12.70
CA ASN A 385 -13.43 1.19 -13.67
C ASN A 385 -13.24 1.91 -15.02
N ALA A 386 -14.13 2.81 -15.41
CA ALA A 386 -14.05 3.56 -16.65
C ALA A 386 -13.26 4.85 -16.43
N ASN A 387 -12.17 5.02 -17.19
CA ASN A 387 -11.28 6.19 -17.19
C ASN A 387 -11.97 7.46 -17.77
N GLY A 388 -13.01 7.96 -17.11
CA GLY A 388 -13.49 9.33 -17.25
C GLY A 388 -14.04 9.73 -18.61
N VAL A 389 -14.37 8.79 -19.51
CA VAL A 389 -15.18 9.13 -20.69
C VAL A 389 -16.59 9.41 -20.17
N SER A 390 -16.90 10.69 -19.99
CA SER A 390 -18.19 11.21 -19.56
C SER A 390 -19.28 10.64 -20.45
N ASN A 391 -19.95 9.62 -19.93
CA ASN A 391 -20.98 8.91 -20.64
C ASN A 391 -22.26 9.77 -20.67
N GLU A 392 -22.69 10.18 -21.86
CA GLU A 392 -24.03 10.72 -22.16
C GLU A 392 -25.19 9.80 -21.69
N PHE A 393 -24.86 8.61 -21.17
CA PHE A 393 -25.77 7.62 -20.59
C PHE A 393 -26.39 8.02 -19.25
N GLY A 394 -25.89 9.03 -18.53
CA GLY A 394 -26.46 9.45 -17.24
C GLY A 394 -27.94 9.82 -17.31
N SER A 395 -28.39 10.40 -18.44
CA SER A 395 -29.79 10.77 -18.68
C SER A 395 -30.69 9.53 -18.88
N THR A 396 -30.19 8.50 -19.57
CA THR A 396 -30.92 7.24 -19.80
C THR A 396 -31.09 6.41 -18.52
N LYS A 397 -30.18 6.56 -17.55
CA LYS A 397 -30.18 5.79 -16.30
C LYS A 397 -31.10 6.39 -15.23
N LEU A 398 -31.29 7.71 -15.22
CA LEU A 398 -32.31 8.39 -14.41
C LEU A 398 -33.73 7.98 -14.81
N ILE A 399 -33.98 7.81 -16.11
CA ILE A 399 -35.26 7.32 -16.64
C ILE A 399 -35.57 5.93 -16.07
N ASN A 400 -34.58 5.04 -16.01
CA ASN A 400 -34.72 3.69 -15.46
C ASN A 400 -35.11 3.68 -13.97
N LEU A 401 -34.57 4.60 -13.15
CA LEU A 401 -34.95 4.71 -11.73
C LEU A 401 -36.40 5.18 -11.57
N SER A 402 -36.82 6.16 -12.37
CA SER A 402 -38.20 6.67 -12.35
C SER A 402 -39.23 5.62 -12.77
N ASP A 403 -38.91 4.83 -13.80
CA ASP A 403 -39.77 3.76 -14.30
C ASP A 403 -39.85 2.57 -13.32
N GLU A 404 -38.77 2.28 -12.59
CA GLU A 404 -38.75 1.26 -11.53
C GLU A 404 -39.68 1.64 -10.37
N VAL A 405 -39.67 2.91 -9.97
CA VAL A 405 -40.57 3.44 -8.92
C VAL A 405 -42.03 3.36 -9.38
N ILE A 406 -42.33 3.74 -10.63
CA ILE A 406 -43.68 3.61 -11.21
C ILE A 406 -44.11 2.14 -11.25
N ARG A 407 -43.22 1.24 -11.67
CA ARG A 407 -43.50 -0.20 -11.72
C ARG A 407 -43.82 -0.75 -10.33
N ALA A 408 -43.02 -0.42 -9.32
CA ALA A 408 -43.27 -0.82 -7.94
C ALA A 408 -44.62 -0.29 -7.43
N ARG A 409 -44.97 0.95 -7.79
CA ARG A 409 -46.25 1.57 -7.44
C ARG A 409 -47.44 0.88 -8.10
N ARG A 410 -47.36 0.56 -9.39
CA ARG A 410 -48.39 -0.19 -10.13
C ARG A 410 -48.65 -1.56 -9.49
N LEU A 411 -47.60 -2.24 -9.02
CA LEU A 411 -47.72 -3.54 -8.36
C LEU A 411 -48.42 -3.48 -7.00
N THR A 412 -48.35 -2.35 -6.28
CA THR A 412 -49.06 -2.16 -5.00
C THR A 412 -50.53 -1.78 -5.13
N ILE A 413 -50.95 -1.25 -6.28
CA ILE A 413 -52.35 -0.83 -6.49
C ILE A 413 -53.09 -2.02 -7.12
N THR A 414 -53.65 -2.89 -6.27
CA THR A 414 -54.30 -4.15 -6.68
C THR A 414 -55.55 -3.96 -7.56
N SER A 415 -56.06 -2.74 -7.75
CA SER A 415 -57.42 -2.51 -8.28
C SER A 415 -57.60 -1.28 -9.19
N GLY A 416 -56.56 -0.77 -9.85
CA GLY A 416 -56.76 0.33 -10.81
C GLY A 416 -55.52 0.69 -11.63
N ASP A 417 -55.74 1.05 -12.90
CA ASP A 417 -54.70 1.66 -13.74
C ASP A 417 -54.20 2.94 -13.06
N VAL A 418 -52.88 3.05 -12.89
CA VAL A 418 -52.24 4.28 -12.43
C VAL A 418 -52.51 5.35 -13.49
N HIS A 419 -53.30 6.37 -13.14
CA HIS A 419 -53.59 7.46 -14.07
C HIS A 419 -52.29 8.15 -14.50
N ALA A 420 -52.17 8.52 -15.77
CA ALA A 420 -50.99 9.20 -16.32
C ALA A 420 -50.55 10.46 -15.52
N GLY A 421 -51.50 11.12 -14.85
CA GLY A 421 -51.22 12.25 -13.95
C GLY A 421 -50.51 11.85 -12.64
N GLU A 422 -50.74 10.65 -12.11
CA GLU A 422 -49.98 10.12 -10.96
C GLU A 422 -48.56 9.72 -11.39
N GLU A 423 -48.40 9.16 -12.59
CA GLU A 423 -47.07 8.81 -13.12
C GLU A 423 -46.20 10.04 -13.33
N SER A 424 -46.74 11.13 -13.91
CA SER A 424 -46.00 12.39 -14.05
C SER A 424 -45.58 12.95 -12.68
N ARG A 425 -46.48 12.91 -11.69
CA ARG A 425 -46.18 13.34 -10.31
C ARG A 425 -45.11 12.48 -9.66
N LEU A 426 -45.10 11.17 -9.91
CA LEU A 426 -44.08 10.27 -9.39
C LEU A 426 -42.72 10.53 -10.04
N ARG A 427 -42.66 10.78 -11.35
CA ARG A 427 -41.41 11.18 -12.02
C ARG A 427 -40.87 12.49 -11.46
N GLU A 428 -41.72 13.50 -11.33
CA GLU A 428 -41.34 14.78 -10.69
C GLU A 428 -40.88 14.60 -9.24
N ALA A 429 -41.53 13.70 -8.48
CA ALA A 429 -41.13 13.38 -7.11
C ALA A 429 -39.76 12.69 -7.06
N VAL A 430 -39.50 11.75 -7.98
CA VAL A 430 -38.20 11.07 -8.12
C VAL A 430 -37.12 12.09 -8.48
N ASP A 431 -37.33 12.92 -9.51
CA ASP A 431 -36.39 13.97 -9.94
C ASP A 431 -36.10 14.96 -8.81
N ARG A 432 -37.10 15.29 -8.00
CA ARG A 432 -36.91 16.13 -6.82
C ARG A 432 -36.08 15.43 -5.75
N THR A 433 -36.34 14.16 -5.44
CA THR A 433 -35.59 13.40 -4.42
C THR A 433 -34.14 13.13 -4.80
N LEU A 434 -33.82 13.13 -6.09
CA LEU A 434 -32.44 13.02 -6.58
C LEU A 434 -31.63 14.31 -6.37
N ARG A 435 -32.28 15.43 -6.04
CA ARG A 435 -31.59 16.68 -5.70
C ARG A 435 -31.15 16.66 -4.24
N PHE A 436 -29.90 17.03 -4.00
CA PHE A 436 -29.32 17.15 -2.65
C PHE A 436 -30.06 18.16 -1.75
N GLN A 437 -30.80 19.10 -2.33
CA GLN A 437 -31.57 20.10 -1.58
C GLN A 437 -32.92 19.57 -1.05
N ASP A 438 -33.32 18.35 -1.40
CA ASP A 438 -34.58 17.79 -0.91
C ASP A 438 -34.50 17.49 0.61
N PRO A 439 -35.48 17.92 1.42
CA PRO A 439 -35.44 17.77 2.87
C PRO A 439 -35.44 16.30 3.32
N VAL A 440 -36.06 15.39 2.55
CA VAL A 440 -36.06 13.96 2.89
C VAL A 440 -34.67 13.39 2.67
N PHE A 441 -34.05 13.72 1.54
CA PHE A 441 -32.66 13.35 1.26
C PHE A 441 -31.72 13.84 2.36
N GLN A 442 -31.76 15.13 2.70
CA GLN A 442 -30.89 15.72 3.73
C GLN A 442 -31.05 15.06 5.11
N LEU A 443 -32.29 14.75 5.50
CA LEU A 443 -32.57 14.12 6.79
C LEU A 443 -32.00 12.69 6.84
N LEU A 444 -32.25 11.89 5.80
CA LEU A 444 -31.75 10.52 5.73
C LEU A 444 -30.22 10.48 5.65
N HIS A 445 -29.66 11.33 4.80
CA HIS A 445 -28.22 11.47 4.62
C HIS A 445 -27.52 11.85 5.93
N ARG A 446 -28.02 12.88 6.62
CA ARG A 446 -27.51 13.32 7.92
C ARG A 446 -27.59 12.22 8.96
N ARG A 447 -28.71 11.51 9.05
CA ARG A 447 -28.89 10.40 9.99
C ARG A 447 -27.90 9.27 9.71
N LEU A 448 -27.70 8.92 8.43
CA LEU A 448 -26.75 7.90 8.02
C LEU A 448 -25.31 8.30 8.37
N SER A 449 -24.90 9.53 7.99
CA SER A 449 -23.56 10.04 8.26
C SER A 449 -23.28 10.13 9.75
N GLU A 450 -24.23 10.62 10.57
CA GLU A 450 -24.08 10.69 12.02
C GLU A 450 -23.95 9.30 12.66
N SER A 451 -24.77 8.34 12.21
CA SER A 451 -24.74 6.97 12.72
C SER A 451 -23.42 6.26 12.38
N LEU A 452 -22.95 6.39 11.14
CA LEU A 452 -21.66 5.83 10.71
C LEU A 452 -20.49 6.49 11.44
N THR A 453 -20.51 7.82 11.58
CA THR A 453 -19.47 8.56 12.32
C THR A 453 -19.34 8.05 13.74
N LYS A 454 -20.47 7.90 14.45
CA LYS A 454 -20.49 7.37 15.82
C LYS A 454 -19.87 5.97 15.89
N GLN A 455 -20.21 5.09 14.95
CA GLN A 455 -19.70 3.72 14.95
C GLN A 455 -18.21 3.63 14.60
N VAL A 456 -17.73 4.46 13.67
CA VAL A 456 -16.30 4.56 13.38
C VAL A 456 -15.55 5.01 14.64
N LEU A 457 -16.03 6.05 15.33
CA LEU A 457 -15.43 6.51 16.59
C LEU A 457 -15.43 5.41 17.66
N GLU A 458 -16.57 4.74 17.91
CA GLU A 458 -16.67 3.65 18.89
C GLU A 458 -15.71 2.48 18.59
N TYR A 459 -15.52 2.16 17.31
CA TYR A 459 -14.57 1.12 16.90
C TYR A 459 -13.11 1.54 17.13
N MET A 460 -12.77 2.80 16.82
CA MET A 460 -11.41 3.33 16.94
C MET A 460 -11.00 3.57 18.40
N SER A 461 -11.96 3.89 19.29
CA SER A 461 -11.73 3.99 20.73
C SER A 461 -11.57 2.61 21.42
N GLY A 462 -11.75 1.50 20.69
CA GLY A 462 -11.59 0.15 21.23
C GLY A 462 -12.68 -0.30 22.21
N GLU A 463 -13.71 0.52 22.45
CA GLU A 463 -14.80 0.21 23.38
C GLU A 463 -15.60 -1.03 22.95
N GLN A 464 -15.73 -1.29 21.64
CA GLN A 464 -16.43 -2.47 21.13
C GLN A 464 -15.77 -3.79 21.55
N LEU A 465 -14.43 -3.85 21.60
CA LEU A 465 -13.69 -5.04 22.03
C LEU A 465 -13.87 -5.29 23.53
N SER A 466 -13.96 -4.23 24.33
CA SER A 466 -14.22 -4.31 25.77
C SER A 466 -15.65 -4.77 26.05
N ARG A 467 -16.65 -4.31 25.28
CA ARG A 467 -18.05 -4.76 25.42
C ARG A 467 -18.25 -6.20 24.97
N GLN A 468 -17.63 -6.65 23.88
CA GLN A 468 -17.70 -8.05 23.45
C GLN A 468 -16.99 -9.01 24.41
N LYS A 469 -15.85 -8.61 24.99
CA LYS A 469 -15.17 -9.40 26.03
C LYS A 469 -15.93 -9.44 27.35
N ALA A 470 -16.69 -8.40 27.70
CA ALA A 470 -17.50 -8.36 28.91
C ALA A 470 -18.78 -9.22 28.82
N GLY A 471 -19.29 -9.49 27.61
CA GLY A 471 -20.52 -10.25 27.39
C GLY A 471 -20.37 -11.77 27.30
N MET A 472 -19.13 -12.29 27.21
CA MET A 472 -18.88 -13.72 27.08
C MET A 472 -18.18 -14.24 28.36
N PRO A 473 -18.86 -14.99 29.23
CA PRO A 473 -18.21 -15.57 30.39
C PRO A 473 -17.11 -16.53 29.93
N VAL A 474 -15.86 -16.12 30.17
CA VAL A 474 -14.61 -16.81 29.73
C VAL A 474 -14.49 -18.23 30.31
N SER A 475 -15.34 -18.62 31.26
CA SER A 475 -15.34 -19.96 31.83
C SER A 475 -16.73 -20.31 32.39
N MET A 476 -17.49 -21.14 31.67
CA MET A 476 -18.52 -21.95 32.33
C MET A 476 -17.81 -23.06 33.13
N LYS A 477 -17.58 -22.83 34.43
CA LYS A 477 -17.16 -23.89 35.35
C LYS A 477 -18.35 -24.79 35.67
N THR A 478 -18.64 -25.74 34.79
CA THR A 478 -19.51 -26.87 35.12
C THR A 478 -18.68 -27.98 35.76
N GLY A 479 -18.93 -28.26 37.03
CA GLY A 479 -18.87 -29.62 37.61
C GLY A 479 -17.49 -30.19 37.98
N ARG A 480 -17.34 -30.42 39.29
CA ARG A 480 -16.39 -31.31 40.00
C ARG A 480 -15.62 -32.33 39.13
N THR A 481 -14.30 -32.13 39.02
CA THR A 481 -13.34 -33.24 38.89
C THR A 481 -12.35 -33.16 40.04
N ILE A 482 -12.57 -34.01 41.03
CA ILE A 482 -11.55 -34.46 41.99
C ILE A 482 -10.58 -35.34 41.21
N GLY A 483 -9.28 -35.02 41.24
CA GLY A 483 -8.24 -35.96 40.84
C GLY A 483 -7.13 -35.39 39.95
N GLU A 484 -5.95 -35.27 40.57
CA GLU A 484 -4.64 -35.59 39.98
C GLU A 484 -3.93 -34.57 39.06
N ASN A 485 -3.07 -33.78 39.70
CA ASN A 485 -1.62 -33.65 39.41
C ASN A 485 -1.14 -33.92 37.98
N ARG A 486 -0.85 -32.86 37.22
CA ARG A 486 0.29 -32.82 36.28
C ARG A 486 0.97 -31.44 36.27
N PRO A 487 2.26 -31.34 36.64
CA PRO A 487 3.06 -30.15 36.42
C PRO A 487 3.72 -30.23 35.04
N GLY A 488 3.19 -29.50 34.07
CA GLY A 488 3.72 -29.41 32.71
C GLY A 488 3.87 -27.95 32.29
N LYS A 489 4.95 -27.31 32.75
CA LYS A 489 5.32 -25.93 32.45
C LYS A 489 5.77 -25.85 30.99
N ARG A 490 4.87 -25.51 30.06
CA ARG A 490 5.29 -25.00 28.75
C ARG A 490 5.51 -23.50 28.89
N VAL A 491 6.78 -23.11 28.74
CA VAL A 491 7.21 -21.72 28.59
C VAL A 491 6.59 -21.21 27.28
N ALA A 492 5.64 -20.30 27.39
CA ALA A 492 5.16 -19.51 26.25
C ALA A 492 6.28 -18.55 25.87
N LEU A 493 6.73 -18.61 24.62
CA LEU A 493 7.58 -17.56 24.05
C LEU A 493 6.80 -16.23 24.06
N PRO A 494 7.48 -15.09 24.24
CA PRO A 494 6.84 -13.80 24.16
C PRO A 494 6.36 -13.55 22.73
N ASP A 495 5.04 -13.44 22.58
CA ASP A 495 4.40 -12.96 21.36
C ASP A 495 4.93 -11.57 21.01
N HIS A 496 5.41 -11.41 19.78
CA HIS A 496 5.75 -10.12 19.22
C HIS A 496 4.51 -9.20 19.21
N PRO A 497 4.60 -7.96 19.74
CA PRO A 497 3.51 -7.00 19.67
C PRO A 497 3.46 -6.43 18.24
N GLY A 498 2.68 -7.04 17.35
CA GLY A 498 2.56 -6.48 16.00
C GLY A 498 1.57 -7.15 15.05
N SER A 499 1.17 -8.40 15.28
CA SER A 499 0.29 -9.11 14.34
C SER A 499 -0.92 -9.73 15.04
N SER A 500 -1.74 -8.89 15.66
CA SER A 500 -3.16 -9.21 15.73
C SER A 500 -3.76 -8.86 14.37
N SER A 501 -3.65 -9.81 13.44
CA SER A 501 -4.64 -9.93 12.37
C SER A 501 -5.99 -10.00 13.08
N ARG A 502 -6.66 -8.84 13.17
CA ARG A 502 -8.08 -8.77 13.48
C ARG A 502 -8.71 -9.61 12.38
N SER A 503 -8.92 -10.90 12.65
CA SER A 503 -9.91 -11.70 11.94
C SER A 503 -11.09 -10.78 11.72
N GLU A 504 -11.59 -10.70 10.49
CA GLU A 504 -12.82 -9.98 10.12
C GLU A 504 -13.98 -10.55 10.94
N GLY A 505 -13.97 -10.24 12.23
CA GLY A 505 -14.97 -10.63 13.18
C GLY A 505 -16.17 -9.84 12.76
N ALA A 506 -17.20 -10.58 12.33
CA ALA A 506 -18.49 -10.10 11.92
C ALA A 506 -18.82 -8.79 12.66
N THR A 507 -18.58 -7.67 12.00
CA THR A 507 -18.96 -6.36 12.52
C THR A 507 -20.46 -6.42 12.68
N ALA A 508 -20.95 -6.18 13.90
CA ALA A 508 -22.38 -6.22 14.17
C ALA A 508 -23.12 -5.37 13.13
N ALA A 509 -24.22 -5.90 12.58
CA ALA A 509 -24.94 -5.23 11.50
C ALA A 509 -25.30 -3.79 11.90
N VAL A 510 -24.91 -2.85 11.04
CA VAL A 510 -25.13 -1.42 11.24
C VAL A 510 -26.58 -1.10 10.87
N VAL A 511 -27.48 -1.12 11.86
CA VAL A 511 -28.89 -0.82 11.63
C VAL A 511 -29.16 0.66 11.93
N VAL A 512 -29.45 1.43 10.87
CA VAL A 512 -29.81 2.84 10.95
C VAL A 512 -31.31 2.99 10.66
N LYS A 513 -32.03 3.76 11.48
CA LYS A 513 -33.47 4.00 11.27
C LYS A 513 -33.72 4.62 9.90
N GLY A 514 -34.59 4.00 9.09
CA GLY A 514 -34.83 4.39 7.70
C GLY A 514 -33.97 3.64 6.66
N PHE A 515 -33.05 2.80 7.12
CA PHE A 515 -32.23 1.89 6.30
C PHE A 515 -32.40 0.44 6.79
N GLU A 516 -33.61 0.09 7.21
CA GLU A 516 -33.92 -1.19 7.90
C GLU A 516 -34.05 -2.36 6.92
N GLU A 517 -34.11 -2.09 5.63
CA GLU A 517 -34.28 -3.11 4.61
C GLU A 517 -32.98 -3.92 4.42
N PRO A 518 -33.03 -5.27 4.31
CA PRO A 518 -31.82 -6.10 4.33
C PRO A 518 -30.74 -5.69 3.31
N VAL A 519 -31.16 -5.31 2.10
CA VAL A 519 -30.24 -4.85 1.04
C VAL A 519 -29.53 -3.56 1.43
N LEU A 520 -30.25 -2.62 2.06
CA LEU A 520 -29.67 -1.36 2.53
C LEU A 520 -28.79 -1.57 3.77
N VAL A 521 -29.17 -2.48 4.68
CA VAL A 521 -28.34 -2.83 5.84
C VAL A 521 -26.99 -3.41 5.38
N ASP A 522 -27.00 -4.32 4.40
CA ASP A 522 -25.78 -4.88 3.83
C ASP A 522 -24.94 -3.81 3.10
N ALA A 523 -25.60 -2.95 2.31
CA ALA A 523 -24.95 -1.84 1.62
C ALA A 523 -24.28 -0.86 2.61
N VAL A 524 -24.98 -0.46 3.68
CA VAL A 524 -24.44 0.38 4.76
C VAL A 524 -23.25 -0.31 5.45
N GLY A 525 -23.35 -1.62 5.70
CA GLY A 525 -22.25 -2.43 6.24
C GLY A 525 -21.04 -2.49 5.29
N GLY A 526 -21.26 -2.53 3.97
CA GLY A 526 -20.24 -2.41 2.95
C GLY A 526 -19.46 -1.09 3.06
N VAL A 527 -20.18 0.05 3.05
CA VAL A 527 -19.56 1.37 3.20
C VAL A 527 -18.80 1.51 4.51
N PHE A 528 -19.40 1.04 5.61
CA PHE A 528 -18.77 1.10 6.91
C PHE A 528 -17.41 0.38 6.92
N ARG A 529 -17.31 -0.79 6.29
CA ARG A 529 -16.03 -1.52 6.15
C ARG A 529 -15.00 -0.74 5.33
N GLU A 530 -15.39 -0.19 4.19
CA GLU A 530 -14.50 0.62 3.34
C GLU A 530 -13.98 1.87 4.06
N LEU A 531 -14.86 2.58 4.77
CA LEU A 531 -14.48 3.73 5.59
C LEU A 531 -13.53 3.34 6.72
N LEU A 532 -13.79 2.21 7.38
CA LEU A 532 -12.96 1.73 8.47
C LEU A 532 -11.58 1.30 7.99
N GLN A 533 -11.49 0.61 6.85
CA GLN A 533 -10.20 0.28 6.23
C GLN A 533 -9.42 1.55 5.88
N SER A 534 -10.09 2.56 5.33
CA SER A 534 -9.48 3.85 4.98
C SER A 534 -8.95 4.60 6.21
N VAL A 535 -9.76 4.72 7.27
CA VAL A 535 -9.40 5.39 8.53
C VAL A 535 -8.27 4.65 9.24
N THR A 536 -8.34 3.32 9.33
CA THR A 536 -7.30 2.51 9.98
C THR A 536 -5.99 2.51 9.19
N TRP A 537 -6.03 2.60 7.85
CA TRP A 537 -4.83 2.77 7.04
C TRP A 537 -4.13 4.08 7.37
N VAL A 538 -4.85 5.19 7.36
CA VAL A 538 -4.31 6.52 7.64
C VAL A 538 -3.73 6.60 9.05
N GLU A 539 -4.44 6.10 10.07
CA GLU A 539 -3.91 6.02 11.44
C GLU A 539 -2.62 5.18 11.51
N ARG A 540 -2.53 4.09 10.75
CA ARG A 540 -1.37 3.19 10.76
C ARG A 540 -0.14 3.72 10.02
N VAL A 541 -0.33 4.57 9.01
CA VAL A 541 0.76 5.13 8.19
C VAL A 541 1.23 6.47 8.78
N TRP A 542 0.27 7.25 9.30
CA TRP A 542 0.45 8.66 9.65
C TRP A 542 0.16 8.97 11.12
N GLY A 543 -0.12 7.98 11.98
CA GLY A 543 -0.53 8.20 13.37
C GLY A 543 0.49 8.91 14.27
N ASP A 544 1.74 9.02 13.86
CA ASP A 544 2.77 9.84 14.51
C ASP A 544 2.73 11.33 14.09
N MET A 545 2.09 11.63 12.96
CA MET A 545 1.94 12.97 12.40
C MET A 545 0.53 13.56 12.59
N VAL A 546 -0.49 12.70 12.75
CA VAL A 546 -1.93 13.00 12.77
C VAL A 546 -2.44 13.35 14.16
#